data_AF-A0A7C7UZU7-F1
#
_entry.id   AF-A0A7C7UZU7-F1
#
_cell.length_a   1.000
_cell.length_b   1.000
_cell.length_c   1.000
_cell.angle_alpha   90.00
_cell.angle_beta   90.00
_cell.angle_gamma   90.00
#
_symmetry.space_group_name_H-M   'P 1'
#
loop_
_entity.id
_entity.type
_entity.pdbx_description
1 polymer ?
#
loop_
_entity_poly.entity_id
_entity_poly.type
_entity_poly.pdbx_seq_one_letter_code
_entity_poly.pdbx_strand_id
1 'polypeptide(L)'
;MTQTETNPATLGAAQSDLLPQVHLPRNAGMELDLDWVARVQANTSAIERRAATLPGRRSVKKAYQAAWLAKAVTLIDLTTLSGDDTPGRVRRLCAKARQPVRADILDALGLPAITTGAVCVYHEMVETAVEALHGTGIPVAAVSTGFPAGLSPFHLRVKEIEESVAAGAAEIDIVISRRHVLTGNWQALYDEMRTFRAACGEAHVKAILATGELGTLRNVARASLICMMAGADFIKTSTGKETVNATLPVSLTMIRAIRAYEARTGF
;
A
#
# COMPACT_ATOMS: atom_id res chain seq x y z
N MET A 1 44.69 -5.40 -45.01
CA MET A 1 43.87 -6.59 -44.68
C MET A 1 44.40 -7.08 -43.35
N THR A 2 43.72 -6.99 -42.21
CA THR A 2 42.29 -7.07 -41.83
C THR A 2 42.18 -6.38 -40.45
N GLN A 3 41.53 -5.21 -40.33
CA GLN A 3 40.19 -4.96 -39.75
C GLN A 3 39.69 -5.87 -38.60
N THR A 4 39.43 -5.20 -37.45
CA THR A 4 38.32 -5.33 -36.46
C THR A 4 38.17 -6.66 -35.70
N GLU A 5 37.82 -6.73 -34.41
CA GLU A 5 36.78 -6.00 -33.68
C GLU A 5 37.11 -5.82 -32.18
N THR A 6 36.89 -4.60 -31.67
CA THR A 6 36.75 -4.30 -30.25
C THR A 6 35.30 -4.57 -29.84
N ASN A 7 35.08 -5.51 -28.92
CA ASN A 7 33.76 -5.85 -28.39
C ASN A 7 33.34 -4.85 -27.29
N PRO A 8 32.25 -4.07 -27.44
CA PRO A 8 31.81 -3.12 -26.43
C PRO A 8 30.44 -3.51 -25.87
N ALA A 9 30.38 -4.32 -24.80
CA ALA A 9 29.15 -4.45 -24.00
C ALA A 9 29.37 -5.23 -22.68
N THR A 10 29.95 -4.57 -21.68
CA THR A 10 29.59 -4.85 -20.28
C THR A 10 29.54 -3.53 -19.54
N LEU A 11 28.52 -2.72 -19.88
CA LEU A 11 28.06 -1.67 -18.99
C LEU A 11 27.38 -2.38 -17.82
N GLY A 12 28.16 -2.61 -16.76
CA GLY A 12 27.64 -3.09 -15.49
C GLY A 12 26.50 -2.17 -15.06
N ALA A 13 25.33 -2.74 -14.84
CA ALA A 13 24.22 -2.06 -14.20
C ALA A 13 24.76 -1.47 -12.89
N ALA A 14 24.74 -0.15 -12.76
CA ALA A 14 25.07 0.51 -11.51
C ALA A 14 24.09 0.00 -10.45
N GLN A 15 24.58 -0.91 -9.59
CA GLN A 15 23.86 -1.34 -8.40
C GLN A 15 23.53 -0.08 -7.60
N SER A 16 22.24 0.15 -7.39
CA SER A 16 21.73 1.24 -6.56
C SER A 16 21.95 0.90 -5.08
N ASP A 17 23.22 0.89 -4.68
CA ASP A 17 23.74 0.49 -3.35
C ASP A 17 23.37 1.42 -2.19
N LEU A 18 22.37 2.29 -2.34
CA LEU A 18 22.07 3.30 -1.32
C LEU A 18 21.11 2.83 -0.23
N LEU A 19 20.40 1.71 -0.40
CA LEU A 19 19.54 1.12 0.63
C LEU A 19 19.52 -0.41 0.52
N PRO A 20 19.61 -1.16 1.63
CA PRO A 20 19.40 -2.61 1.60
C PRO A 20 18.01 -2.90 1.02
N GLN A 21 17.97 -3.65 -0.08
CA GLN A 21 16.71 -4.19 -0.60
C GLN A 21 16.32 -5.35 0.32
N VAL A 22 15.37 -5.09 1.22
CA VAL A 22 14.84 -6.12 2.10
C VAL A 22 13.79 -6.90 1.32
N HIS A 23 14.15 -8.08 0.82
CA HIS A 23 13.17 -9.05 0.35
C HIS A 23 12.51 -9.67 1.59
N LEU A 24 11.45 -9.02 2.08
CA LEU A 24 10.62 -9.59 3.14
C LEU A 24 9.75 -10.71 2.54
N PRO A 25 9.66 -11.88 3.20
CA PRO A 25 8.78 -12.94 2.74
C PRO A 25 7.33 -12.48 2.77
N ARG A 26 6.53 -12.92 1.78
CA ARG A 26 5.10 -12.61 1.73
C ARG A 26 4.39 -13.18 2.96
N ASN A 27 3.57 -12.37 3.64
CA ASN A 27 2.83 -12.80 4.82
C ASN A 27 1.88 -13.95 4.46
N ALA A 28 2.16 -15.16 4.95
CA ALA A 28 1.29 -16.34 4.75
C ALA A 28 -0.03 -16.22 5.55
N GLY A 29 -0.07 -15.31 6.52
CA GLY A 29 -1.06 -15.29 7.58
C GLY A 29 -0.78 -16.36 8.64
N MET A 30 -1.66 -16.44 9.63
CA MET A 30 -1.62 -17.40 10.71
C MET A 30 -3.04 -17.69 11.20
N GLU A 31 -3.21 -18.77 11.96
CA GLU A 31 -4.48 -19.06 12.63
C GLU A 31 -4.93 -17.90 13.52
N LEU A 32 -6.25 -17.70 13.58
CA LEU A 32 -6.85 -16.62 14.33
C LEU A 32 -6.61 -16.77 15.84
N ASP A 33 -5.92 -15.80 16.44
CA ASP A 33 -5.67 -15.74 17.89
C ASP A 33 -6.51 -14.63 18.54
N LEU A 34 -7.74 -14.97 18.94
CA LEU A 34 -8.67 -14.03 19.58
C LEU A 34 -8.19 -13.57 20.96
N ASP A 35 -7.41 -14.38 21.67
CA ASP A 35 -6.87 -14.02 22.97
C ASP A 35 -5.84 -12.88 22.83
N TRP A 36 -5.00 -12.93 21.79
CA TRP A 36 -4.09 -11.82 21.48
C TRP A 36 -4.86 -10.56 21.14
N VAL A 37 -5.89 -10.66 20.29
CA VAL A 37 -6.75 -9.54 19.91
C VAL A 37 -7.44 -8.92 21.14
N ALA A 38 -7.92 -9.75 22.06
CA ALA A 38 -8.54 -9.30 23.32
C ALA A 38 -7.54 -8.53 24.20
N ARG A 39 -6.29 -9.02 24.30
CA ARG A 39 -5.22 -8.38 25.09
C ARG A 39 -4.71 -7.06 24.50
N VAL A 40 -4.91 -6.80 23.21
CA VAL A 40 -4.47 -5.53 22.60
C VAL A 40 -5.15 -4.34 23.25
N GLN A 41 -4.32 -3.41 23.71
CA GLN A 41 -4.73 -2.10 24.24
C GLN A 41 -4.09 -0.97 23.44
N ALA A 42 -4.85 0.10 23.25
CA ALA A 42 -4.38 1.36 22.69
C ALA A 42 -4.81 2.49 23.61
N ASN A 43 -3.88 3.00 24.42
CA ASN A 43 -4.13 4.17 25.26
C ASN A 43 -4.12 5.43 24.39
N THR A 44 -5.32 5.91 24.03
CA THR A 44 -5.50 7.02 23.09
C THR A 44 -4.71 8.26 23.51
N SER A 45 -4.86 8.74 24.75
CA SER A 45 -4.17 9.96 25.20
C SER A 45 -2.65 9.82 25.19
N ALA A 46 -2.10 8.64 25.52
CA ALA A 46 -0.67 8.40 25.44
C ALA A 46 -0.16 8.37 23.98
N ILE A 47 -0.93 7.78 23.07
CA ILE A 47 -0.61 7.73 21.64
C ILE A 47 -0.67 9.13 21.04
N GLU A 48 -1.70 9.91 21.34
CA GLU A 48 -1.86 11.30 20.90
C GLU A 48 -0.72 12.19 21.40
N ARG A 49 -0.38 12.13 22.70
CA ARG A 49 0.78 12.85 23.25
C ARG A 49 2.06 12.47 22.51
N ARG A 50 2.28 11.18 22.25
CA ARG A 50 3.46 10.74 21.51
C ARG A 50 3.46 11.27 20.08
N ALA A 51 2.34 11.17 19.38
CA ALA A 51 2.17 11.63 18.01
C ALA A 51 2.40 13.15 17.90
N ALA A 52 1.89 13.94 18.85
CA ALA A 52 2.08 15.39 18.90
C ALA A 52 3.55 15.80 19.04
N THR A 53 4.42 14.95 19.60
CA THR A 53 5.87 15.24 19.64
C THR A 53 6.57 15.04 18.30
N LEU A 54 5.97 14.34 17.32
CA LEU A 54 6.66 13.99 16.07
C LEU A 54 6.96 15.20 15.18
N PRO A 55 6.00 16.13 14.92
CA PRO A 55 6.27 17.31 14.08
C PRO A 55 7.27 18.29 14.69
N GLY A 56 7.35 18.36 16.03
CA GLY A 56 8.26 19.24 16.75
C GLY A 56 9.71 18.74 16.81
N ARG A 57 10.01 17.55 16.27
CA ARG A 57 11.38 17.05 16.20
C ARG A 57 12.17 17.77 15.12
N ARG A 58 13.48 17.88 15.34
CA ARG A 58 14.40 18.49 14.37
C ARG A 58 14.28 17.80 13.02
N SER A 59 13.85 18.54 12.00
CA SER A 59 13.80 18.07 10.62
C SER A 59 15.19 17.78 10.07
N VAL A 60 15.27 16.78 9.20
CA VAL A 60 16.40 16.58 8.29
C VAL A 60 16.51 17.80 7.35
N LYS A 61 17.73 18.19 6.98
CA LYS A 61 17.98 19.40 6.18
C LYS A 61 18.80 19.08 4.93
N LYS A 62 18.70 19.96 3.92
CA LYS A 62 19.53 19.94 2.69
C LYS A 62 19.48 18.58 1.99
N ALA A 63 20.63 17.97 1.68
CA ALA A 63 20.74 16.71 0.95
C ALA A 63 19.93 15.57 1.60
N TYR A 64 19.91 15.46 2.93
CA TYR A 64 19.10 14.44 3.60
C TYR A 64 17.60 14.68 3.44
N GLN A 65 17.17 15.95 3.46
CA GLN A 65 15.77 16.29 3.21
C GLN A 65 15.38 15.93 1.78
N ALA A 66 16.22 16.26 0.80
CA ALA A 66 16.02 15.90 -0.60
C ALA A 66 15.94 14.38 -0.78
N ALA A 67 16.87 13.62 -0.19
CA ALA A 67 16.88 12.16 -0.24
C ALA A 67 15.61 11.54 0.38
N TRP A 68 15.14 12.05 1.53
CA TRP A 68 13.90 11.57 2.15
C TRP A 68 12.65 11.92 1.34
N LEU A 69 12.60 13.09 0.70
CA LEU A 69 11.51 13.47 -0.20
C LEU A 69 11.51 12.60 -1.47
N ALA A 70 12.67 12.37 -2.06
CA ALA A 70 12.82 11.46 -3.20
C ALA A 70 12.41 10.03 -2.81
N LYS A 71 12.83 9.54 -1.64
CA LYS A 71 12.40 8.24 -1.13
C LYS A 71 10.88 8.18 -0.95
N ALA A 72 10.27 9.24 -0.41
CA ALA A 72 8.82 9.31 -0.28
C ALA A 72 8.12 9.17 -1.65
N VAL A 73 8.64 9.81 -2.71
CA VAL A 73 8.13 9.65 -4.08
C VAL A 73 8.16 8.19 -4.54
N THR A 74 9.23 7.44 -4.25
CA THR A 74 9.32 6.00 -4.58
C THR A 74 8.34 5.12 -3.83
N LEU A 75 7.70 5.64 -2.78
CA LEU A 75 6.73 4.92 -1.94
C LEU A 75 5.29 5.39 -2.21
N ILE A 76 5.07 6.25 -3.21
CA ILE A 76 3.74 6.71 -3.59
C ILE A 76 3.04 5.64 -4.44
N ASP A 77 1.84 5.25 -4.01
CA ASP A 77 0.84 4.68 -4.91
C ASP A 77 0.13 5.85 -5.61
N LEU A 78 0.56 6.16 -6.84
CA LEU A 78 0.05 7.33 -7.53
C LEU A 78 -1.38 7.05 -8.00
N THR A 79 -2.34 7.75 -7.41
CA THR A 79 -3.74 7.30 -7.42
C THR A 79 -4.64 8.26 -8.19
N THR A 80 -5.55 7.72 -9.00
CA THR A 80 -6.77 8.43 -9.43
C THR A 80 -7.97 7.52 -9.20
N LEU A 81 -8.97 8.05 -8.48
CA LEU A 81 -10.18 7.34 -8.10
C LEU A 81 -11.36 8.30 -8.20
N SER A 82 -11.59 8.84 -9.38
CA SER A 82 -12.66 9.80 -9.66
C SER A 82 -13.70 9.18 -10.59
N GLY A 83 -14.97 9.57 -10.41
CA GLY A 83 -16.07 9.10 -11.27
C GLY A 83 -16.02 9.64 -12.70
N ASP A 84 -15.15 10.60 -12.97
CA ASP A 84 -14.87 11.17 -14.30
C ASP A 84 -13.50 10.73 -14.86
N ASP A 85 -12.94 9.65 -14.33
CA ASP A 85 -11.71 9.08 -14.87
C ASP A 85 -11.93 8.53 -16.28
N THR A 86 -10.95 8.78 -17.14
CA THR A 86 -10.96 8.39 -18.55
C THR A 86 -9.63 7.73 -18.90
N PRO A 87 -9.57 6.92 -19.96
CA PRO A 87 -8.31 6.32 -20.38
C PRO A 87 -7.19 7.34 -20.60
N GLY A 88 -7.52 8.51 -21.19
CA GLY A 88 -6.55 9.59 -21.39
C GLY A 88 -5.99 10.17 -20.09
N ARG A 89 -6.81 10.27 -19.02
CA ARG A 89 -6.34 10.73 -17.70
C ARG A 89 -5.45 9.68 -17.04
N VAL A 90 -5.83 8.41 -17.12
CA VAL A 90 -5.07 7.29 -16.57
C VAL A 90 -3.71 7.15 -17.26
N ARG A 91 -3.64 7.28 -18.60
CA ARG A 91 -2.36 7.30 -19.33
C ARG A 91 -1.46 8.46 -18.88
N ARG A 92 -2.01 9.65 -18.62
CA ARG A 92 -1.24 10.78 -18.06
C ARG A 92 -0.74 10.50 -16.64
N LEU A 93 -1.56 9.87 -15.80
CA LEU A 93 -1.16 9.43 -14.47
C LEU A 93 0.01 8.44 -14.56
N CYS A 94 -0.08 7.46 -15.45
CA CYS A 94 0.99 6.48 -15.70
C CYS A 94 2.28 7.13 -16.21
N ALA A 95 2.18 8.10 -17.12
CA ALA A 95 3.34 8.88 -17.56
C ALA A 95 4.01 9.63 -16.39
N LYS A 96 3.20 10.21 -15.48
CA LYS A 96 3.70 10.85 -14.26
C LYS A 96 4.30 9.86 -13.27
N ALA A 97 3.76 8.63 -13.17
CA ALA A 97 4.33 7.57 -12.34
C ALA A 97 5.74 7.16 -12.80
N ARG A 98 5.96 7.13 -14.13
CA ARG A 98 7.26 6.85 -14.75
C ARG A 98 8.28 7.97 -14.57
N GLN A 99 7.83 9.22 -14.51
CA GLN A 99 8.68 10.41 -14.37
C GLN A 99 8.08 11.40 -13.36
N PRO A 100 8.06 11.05 -12.05
CA PRO A 100 7.38 11.83 -11.03
C PRO A 100 8.13 13.12 -10.66
N VAL A 101 9.43 13.21 -10.98
CA VAL A 101 10.28 14.38 -10.76
C VAL A 101 10.99 14.70 -12.07
N ARG A 102 11.11 16.00 -12.39
CA ARG A 102 11.82 16.44 -13.59
C ARG A 102 13.30 16.04 -13.52
N ALA A 103 13.86 15.64 -14.67
CA ALA A 103 15.24 15.19 -14.77
C ALA A 103 16.26 16.24 -14.30
N ASP A 104 16.08 17.50 -14.69
CA ASP A 104 16.97 18.60 -14.32
C ASP A 104 17.06 18.84 -12.80
N ILE A 105 15.96 18.58 -12.08
CA ILE A 105 15.93 18.65 -10.61
C ILE A 105 16.69 17.47 -10.00
N LEU A 106 16.53 16.26 -10.54
CA LEU A 106 17.25 15.08 -10.06
C LEU A 106 18.76 15.22 -10.30
N ASP A 107 19.15 15.70 -11.48
CA ASP A 107 20.54 15.95 -11.84
C ASP A 107 21.17 17.00 -10.91
N ALA A 108 20.48 18.12 -10.67
CA ALA A 108 20.94 19.16 -9.74
C ALA A 108 21.08 18.66 -8.29
N LEU A 109 20.33 17.64 -7.91
CA LEU A 109 20.38 16.98 -6.60
C LEU A 109 21.35 15.80 -6.55
N GLY A 110 21.93 15.39 -7.69
CA GLY A 110 22.76 14.19 -7.80
C GLY A 110 22.01 12.90 -7.50
N LEU A 111 20.70 12.85 -7.80
CA LEU A 111 19.84 11.69 -7.56
C LEU A 111 19.57 10.93 -8.86
N PRO A 112 19.42 9.60 -8.82
CA PRO A 112 19.08 8.82 -9.99
C PRO A 112 17.63 9.10 -10.44
N ALA A 113 17.30 8.68 -11.66
CA ALA A 113 15.91 8.55 -12.09
C ALA A 113 15.15 7.66 -11.10
N ILE A 114 13.95 8.11 -10.71
CA ILE A 114 13.06 7.41 -9.79
C ILE A 114 11.67 7.29 -10.39
N THR A 115 10.94 6.25 -10.02
CA THR A 115 9.51 6.06 -10.33
C THR A 115 8.70 6.14 -9.04
N THR A 116 7.37 6.15 -9.16
CA THR A 116 6.49 5.88 -8.02
C THR A 116 6.47 4.38 -7.68
N GLY A 117 5.91 4.03 -6.53
CA GLY A 117 5.84 2.64 -6.06
C GLY A 117 4.80 1.82 -6.82
N ALA A 118 3.64 2.42 -7.11
CA ALA A 118 2.57 1.82 -7.90
C ALA A 118 1.71 2.90 -8.59
N VAL A 119 0.75 2.47 -9.41
CA VAL A 119 -0.39 3.29 -9.86
C VAL A 119 -1.68 2.64 -9.38
N CYS A 120 -2.55 3.41 -8.71
CA CYS A 120 -3.82 2.91 -8.17
C CYS A 120 -5.01 3.52 -8.91
N VAL A 121 -5.91 2.66 -9.41
CA VAL A 121 -7.08 3.04 -10.23
C VAL A 121 -8.33 2.25 -9.85
N TYR A 122 -9.48 2.66 -10.38
CA TYR A 122 -10.68 1.84 -10.36
C TYR A 122 -10.55 0.63 -11.30
N HIS A 123 -11.30 -0.43 -11.00
CA HIS A 123 -11.34 -1.68 -11.77
C HIS A 123 -11.45 -1.44 -13.29
N GLU A 124 -12.38 -0.59 -13.73
CA GLU A 124 -12.61 -0.28 -15.16
C GLU A 124 -11.38 0.27 -15.89
N MET A 125 -10.42 0.85 -15.16
CA MET A 125 -9.21 1.47 -15.72
C MET A 125 -7.96 0.60 -15.62
N VAL A 126 -8.05 -0.61 -15.06
CA VAL A 126 -6.90 -1.51 -14.84
C VAL A 126 -6.21 -1.83 -16.15
N GLU A 127 -6.93 -2.33 -17.16
CA GLU A 127 -6.32 -2.69 -18.45
C GLU A 127 -5.60 -1.51 -19.11
N THR A 128 -6.21 -0.31 -19.05
CA THR A 128 -5.59 0.91 -19.57
C THR A 128 -4.29 1.24 -18.83
N ALA A 129 -4.27 1.11 -17.51
CA ALA A 129 -3.08 1.36 -16.70
C ALA A 129 -1.98 0.32 -16.96
N VAL A 130 -2.35 -0.96 -17.05
CA VAL A 130 -1.43 -2.08 -17.34
C VAL A 130 -0.79 -1.88 -18.71
N GLU A 131 -1.58 -1.58 -19.75
CA GLU A 131 -1.06 -1.27 -21.09
C GLU A 131 -0.08 -0.09 -21.05
N ALA A 132 -0.46 1.00 -20.36
CA ALA A 132 0.35 2.22 -20.29
C ALA A 132 1.67 2.06 -19.49
N LEU A 133 1.74 1.08 -18.60
CA LEU A 133 2.90 0.79 -17.74
C LEU A 133 3.67 -0.46 -18.19
N HIS A 134 3.29 -1.08 -19.31
CA HIS A 134 3.97 -2.26 -19.82
C HIS A 134 5.49 -2.04 -19.96
N GLY A 135 6.27 -2.98 -19.43
CA GLY A 135 7.75 -2.93 -19.45
C GLY A 135 8.40 -1.94 -18.48
N THR A 136 7.63 -1.22 -17.65
CA THR A 136 8.20 -0.24 -16.70
C THR A 136 8.57 -0.82 -15.34
N GLY A 137 7.99 -1.97 -14.98
CA GLY A 137 8.11 -2.56 -13.65
C GLY A 137 7.27 -1.88 -12.56
N ILE A 138 6.49 -0.84 -12.87
CA ILE A 138 5.57 -0.21 -11.93
C ILE A 138 4.29 -1.05 -11.84
N PRO A 139 3.93 -1.61 -10.66
CA PRO A 139 2.72 -2.39 -10.50
C PRO A 139 1.46 -1.52 -10.60
N VAL A 140 0.39 -2.12 -11.11
CA VAL A 140 -0.96 -1.55 -11.07
C VAL A 140 -1.72 -2.12 -9.88
N ALA A 141 -2.23 -1.22 -9.06
CA ALA A 141 -3.15 -1.51 -7.97
C ALA A 141 -4.60 -1.18 -8.41
N ALA A 142 -5.55 -2.04 -8.06
CA ALA A 142 -6.97 -1.76 -8.22
C ALA A 142 -7.64 -1.61 -6.86
N VAL A 143 -8.50 -0.61 -6.68
CA VAL A 143 -9.46 -0.66 -5.56
C VAL A 143 -10.60 -1.61 -5.92
N SER A 144 -11.00 -2.44 -4.97
CA SER A 144 -12.07 -3.44 -5.15
C SER A 144 -12.98 -3.51 -3.92
N THR A 145 -13.85 -4.52 -3.89
CA THR A 145 -14.75 -4.87 -2.78
C THR A 145 -15.82 -3.82 -2.50
N GLY A 146 -16.41 -3.23 -3.54
CA GLY A 146 -17.46 -2.22 -3.42
C GLY A 146 -16.94 -0.88 -2.91
N PHE A 147 -15.70 -0.53 -3.29
CA PHE A 147 -15.07 0.73 -2.91
C PHE A 147 -15.96 1.93 -3.25
N PRO A 148 -16.02 2.97 -2.39
CA PRO A 148 -15.32 3.11 -1.11
C PRO A 148 -16.09 2.56 0.10
N ALA A 149 -17.40 2.27 -0.07
CA ALA A 149 -18.29 1.97 1.04
C ALA A 149 -18.15 0.53 1.56
N GLY A 150 -17.80 -0.42 0.70
CA GLY A 150 -17.66 -1.83 1.08
C GLY A 150 -19.00 -2.56 1.29
N LEU A 151 -20.09 -2.04 0.73
CA LEU A 151 -21.47 -2.49 1.05
C LEU A 151 -22.14 -3.33 -0.04
N SER A 152 -21.46 -3.57 -1.17
CA SER A 152 -21.96 -4.47 -2.20
C SER A 152 -22.11 -5.91 -1.66
N PRO A 153 -23.02 -6.73 -2.24
CA PRO A 153 -23.15 -8.14 -1.88
C PRO A 153 -21.81 -8.86 -1.84
N PHE A 154 -21.57 -9.69 -0.82
CA PHE A 154 -20.25 -10.29 -0.57
C PHE A 154 -19.69 -11.05 -1.77
N HIS A 155 -20.50 -11.86 -2.45
CA HIS A 155 -20.05 -12.59 -3.64
C HIS A 155 -19.60 -11.68 -4.79
N LEU A 156 -20.23 -10.51 -4.98
CA LEU A 156 -19.81 -9.53 -5.98
C LEU A 156 -18.50 -8.84 -5.56
N ARG A 157 -18.29 -8.59 -4.26
CA ARG A 157 -17.02 -8.04 -3.75
C ARG A 157 -15.85 -8.98 -3.99
N VAL A 158 -16.06 -10.30 -3.83
CA VAL A 158 -15.07 -11.32 -4.20
C VAL A 158 -14.85 -11.32 -5.71
N LYS A 159 -15.92 -11.27 -6.49
CA LYS A 159 -15.83 -11.29 -7.96
C LYS A 159 -15.07 -10.10 -8.53
N GLU A 160 -15.25 -8.92 -7.96
CA GLU A 160 -14.54 -7.69 -8.34
C GLU A 160 -13.01 -7.81 -8.13
N ILE A 161 -12.57 -8.54 -7.10
CA ILE A 161 -11.15 -8.86 -6.89
C ILE A 161 -10.66 -9.74 -8.04
N GLU A 162 -11.36 -10.87 -8.29
CA GLU A 162 -10.98 -11.82 -9.35
C GLU A 162 -10.90 -11.15 -10.72
N GLU A 163 -11.85 -10.28 -11.04
CA GLU A 163 -11.88 -9.53 -12.29
C GLU A 163 -10.71 -8.55 -12.36
N SER A 164 -10.39 -7.84 -11.27
CA SER A 164 -9.25 -6.92 -11.23
C SER A 164 -7.92 -7.64 -11.44
N VAL A 165 -7.75 -8.81 -10.82
CA VAL A 165 -6.58 -9.67 -11.01
C VAL A 165 -6.52 -10.18 -12.46
N ALA A 166 -7.65 -10.63 -13.02
CA ALA A 166 -7.73 -11.09 -14.40
C ALA A 166 -7.39 -9.98 -15.42
N ALA A 167 -7.73 -8.72 -15.12
CA ALA A 167 -7.36 -7.55 -15.90
C ALA A 167 -5.87 -7.15 -15.77
N GLY A 168 -5.11 -7.83 -14.91
CA GLY A 168 -3.66 -7.65 -14.76
C GLY A 168 -3.23 -6.78 -13.58
N ALA A 169 -4.11 -6.48 -12.61
CA ALA A 169 -3.69 -5.81 -11.39
C ALA A 169 -2.74 -6.72 -10.58
N ALA A 170 -1.57 -6.18 -10.21
CA ALA A 170 -0.59 -6.87 -9.38
C ALA A 170 -0.85 -6.64 -7.88
N GLU A 171 -1.69 -5.67 -7.55
CA GLU A 171 -2.05 -5.33 -6.18
C GLU A 171 -3.55 -5.02 -6.11
N ILE A 172 -4.19 -5.39 -4.99
CA ILE A 172 -5.61 -5.18 -4.75
C ILE A 172 -5.81 -4.47 -3.41
N ASP A 173 -6.41 -3.28 -3.48
CA ASP A 173 -6.79 -2.47 -2.34
C ASP A 173 -8.24 -2.80 -1.96
N ILE A 174 -8.40 -3.67 -0.97
CA ILE A 174 -9.73 -4.07 -0.47
C ILE A 174 -10.18 -3.14 0.65
N VAL A 175 -11.49 -2.98 0.80
CA VAL A 175 -12.13 -2.27 1.92
C VAL A 175 -12.79 -3.31 2.82
N ILE A 176 -12.39 -3.34 4.09
CA ILE A 176 -12.99 -4.27 5.05
C ILE A 176 -14.44 -3.89 5.37
N SER A 177 -15.24 -4.86 5.78
CA SER A 177 -16.54 -4.62 6.41
C SER A 177 -16.35 -3.97 7.77
N ARG A 178 -16.37 -2.64 7.82
CA ARG A 178 -16.26 -1.82 9.04
C ARG A 178 -17.23 -2.28 10.14
N ARG A 179 -18.43 -2.76 9.77
CA ARG A 179 -19.43 -3.32 10.70
C ARG A 179 -18.89 -4.46 11.58
N HIS A 180 -17.97 -5.28 11.07
CA HIS A 180 -17.39 -6.38 11.85
C HIS A 180 -16.50 -5.84 12.96
N VAL A 181 -15.73 -4.79 12.68
CA VAL A 181 -14.93 -4.09 13.69
C VAL A 181 -15.82 -3.42 14.73
N LEU A 182 -16.86 -2.71 14.28
CA LEU A 182 -17.74 -1.93 15.16
C LEU A 182 -18.59 -2.80 16.08
N THR A 183 -18.96 -4.01 15.63
CA THR A 183 -19.70 -4.99 16.44
C THR A 183 -18.79 -5.97 17.17
N GLY A 184 -17.46 -5.88 17.00
CA GLY A 184 -16.49 -6.80 17.59
C GLY A 184 -16.55 -8.22 17.04
N ASN A 185 -17.14 -8.43 15.87
CA ASN A 185 -17.19 -9.72 15.19
C ASN A 185 -15.86 -9.98 14.44
N TRP A 186 -14.82 -10.25 15.21
CA TRP A 186 -13.46 -10.44 14.71
C TRP A 186 -13.29 -11.70 13.86
N GLN A 187 -14.03 -12.77 14.17
CA GLN A 187 -14.05 -13.98 13.35
C GLN A 187 -14.53 -13.68 11.94
N ALA A 188 -15.67 -12.98 11.80
CA ALA A 188 -16.19 -12.64 10.48
C ALA A 188 -15.25 -11.71 9.68
N LEU A 189 -14.53 -10.80 10.36
CA LEU A 189 -13.50 -9.98 9.69
C LEU A 189 -12.32 -10.84 9.20
N TYR A 190 -11.86 -11.80 10.02
CA TYR A 190 -10.81 -12.73 9.64
C TYR A 190 -11.22 -13.59 8.43
N ASP A 191 -12.42 -14.17 8.47
CA ASP A 191 -12.95 -15.02 7.40
C ASP A 191 -13.16 -14.23 6.08
N GLU A 192 -13.70 -13.01 6.17
CA GLU A 192 -13.82 -12.09 5.05
C GLU A 192 -12.46 -11.81 4.42
N MET A 193 -11.47 -11.43 5.24
CA MET A 193 -10.14 -11.10 4.76
C MET A 193 -9.42 -12.32 4.18
N ARG A 194 -9.59 -13.52 4.76
CA ARG A 194 -9.05 -14.78 4.20
C ARG A 194 -9.63 -15.06 2.82
N THR A 195 -10.94 -14.84 2.65
CA THR A 195 -11.62 -15.00 1.36
C THR A 195 -11.07 -14.01 0.33
N PHE A 196 -10.92 -12.73 0.71
CA PHE A 196 -10.33 -11.72 -0.19
C PHE A 196 -8.88 -12.03 -0.55
N ARG A 197 -8.05 -12.45 0.42
CA ARG A 197 -6.68 -12.86 0.16
C ARG A 197 -6.62 -14.05 -0.81
N ALA A 198 -7.50 -15.04 -0.66
CA ALA A 198 -7.57 -16.16 -1.59
C ALA A 198 -7.94 -15.71 -3.02
N ALA A 199 -8.91 -14.82 -3.15
CA ALA A 199 -9.33 -14.26 -4.44
C ALA A 199 -8.25 -13.42 -5.15
N CYS A 200 -7.31 -12.84 -4.40
CA CYS A 200 -6.19 -12.10 -4.97
C CYS A 200 -5.14 -13.00 -5.65
N GLY A 201 -5.08 -14.29 -5.29
CA GLY A 201 -4.02 -15.20 -5.77
C GLY A 201 -2.62 -14.64 -5.49
N GLU A 202 -1.85 -14.43 -6.56
CA GLU A 202 -0.48 -13.87 -6.47
C GLU A 202 -0.45 -12.35 -6.28
N ALA A 203 -1.54 -11.63 -6.60
CA ALA A 203 -1.60 -10.19 -6.38
C ALA A 203 -1.51 -9.85 -4.89
N HIS A 204 -0.75 -8.81 -4.54
CA HIS A 204 -0.64 -8.35 -3.16
C HIS A 204 -1.95 -7.74 -2.69
N VAL A 205 -2.41 -8.12 -1.49
CA VAL A 205 -3.64 -7.57 -0.91
C VAL A 205 -3.33 -6.49 0.13
N LYS A 206 -3.87 -5.29 -0.09
CA LYS A 206 -3.78 -4.15 0.81
C LYS A 206 -5.13 -3.92 1.49
N ALA A 207 -5.21 -4.23 2.78
CA ALA A 207 -6.44 -4.12 3.56
C ALA A 207 -6.67 -2.66 4.03
N ILE A 208 -7.56 -1.93 3.37
CA ILE A 208 -8.03 -0.63 3.82
C ILE A 208 -8.95 -0.81 5.01
N LEU A 209 -8.50 -0.33 6.17
CA LEU A 209 -9.25 -0.43 7.42
C LEU A 209 -10.31 0.66 7.60
N ALA A 210 -10.22 1.75 6.83
CA ALA A 210 -11.05 2.94 6.98
C ALA A 210 -11.05 3.48 8.42
N THR A 211 -9.86 3.70 8.95
CA THR A 211 -9.60 3.95 10.37
C THR A 211 -10.35 5.15 10.96
N GLY A 212 -10.71 6.15 10.14
CA GLY A 212 -11.53 7.29 10.56
C GLY A 212 -12.94 6.90 11.03
N GLU A 213 -13.43 5.73 10.63
CA GLU A 213 -14.78 5.24 10.91
C GLU A 213 -14.80 4.05 11.88
N LEU A 214 -13.64 3.63 12.39
CA LEU A 214 -13.53 2.51 13.34
C LEU A 214 -13.74 2.93 14.81
N GLY A 215 -13.98 4.21 15.07
CA GLY A 215 -14.31 4.79 16.37
C GLY A 215 -13.12 4.95 17.32
N THR A 216 -12.34 3.89 17.59
CA THR A 216 -11.24 3.94 18.56
C THR A 216 -9.92 3.41 18.01
N LEU A 217 -8.79 3.93 18.52
CA LEU A 217 -7.47 3.37 18.20
C LEU A 217 -7.31 1.91 18.63
N ARG A 218 -8.07 1.44 19.61
CA ARG A 218 -8.10 0.02 20.00
C ARG A 218 -8.71 -0.82 18.88
N ASN A 219 -9.80 -0.36 18.27
CA ASN A 219 -10.39 -1.02 17.11
C ASN A 219 -9.44 -1.02 15.91
N VAL A 220 -8.74 0.08 15.67
CA VAL A 220 -7.68 0.15 14.63
C VAL A 220 -6.59 -0.89 14.86
N ALA A 221 -6.06 -0.97 16.09
CA ALA A 221 -5.02 -1.94 16.43
C ALA A 221 -5.48 -3.40 16.28
N ARG A 222 -6.72 -3.70 16.71
CA ARG A 222 -7.31 -5.05 16.59
C ARG A 222 -7.60 -5.42 15.14
N ALA A 223 -8.21 -4.53 14.36
CA ALA A 223 -8.46 -4.74 12.94
C ALA A 223 -7.15 -4.95 12.16
N SER A 224 -6.09 -4.20 12.51
CA SER A 224 -4.76 -4.38 11.94
C SER A 224 -4.24 -5.79 12.16
N LEU A 225 -4.28 -6.30 13.40
CA LEU A 225 -3.86 -7.66 13.71
C LEU A 225 -4.71 -8.71 12.98
N ILE A 226 -6.03 -8.57 13.00
CA ILE A 226 -6.93 -9.53 12.33
C ILE A 226 -6.61 -9.61 10.83
N CYS A 227 -6.43 -8.47 10.17
CA CYS A 227 -6.12 -8.46 8.75
C CYS A 227 -4.75 -9.09 8.46
N MET A 228 -3.73 -8.82 9.29
CA MET A 228 -2.41 -9.45 9.15
C MET A 228 -2.46 -10.97 9.40
N MET A 229 -3.19 -11.43 10.44
CA MET A 229 -3.42 -12.88 10.66
C MET A 229 -4.11 -13.52 9.46
N ALA A 230 -5.08 -12.83 8.86
CA ALA A 230 -5.77 -13.28 7.66
C ALA A 230 -4.91 -13.16 6.37
N GLY A 231 -3.64 -12.78 6.48
CA GLY A 231 -2.71 -12.71 5.35
C GLY A 231 -2.82 -11.43 4.54
N ALA A 232 -3.16 -10.28 5.14
CA ALA A 232 -2.97 -9.02 4.47
C ALA A 232 -1.46 -8.77 4.21
N ASP A 233 -1.10 -8.40 2.99
CA ASP A 233 0.27 -8.04 2.62
C ASP A 233 0.59 -6.59 3.07
N PHE A 234 -0.43 -5.72 3.04
CA PHE A 234 -0.40 -4.38 3.63
C PHE A 234 -1.65 -4.11 4.44
N ILE A 235 -1.52 -3.31 5.50
CA ILE A 235 -2.66 -2.62 6.14
C ILE A 235 -2.64 -1.14 5.76
N LYS A 236 -3.75 -0.65 5.23
CA LYS A 236 -3.92 0.71 4.70
C LYS A 236 -4.92 1.49 5.55
N THR A 237 -4.62 2.76 5.81
CA THR A 237 -5.39 3.56 6.76
C THR A 237 -6.82 3.81 6.28
N SER A 238 -6.99 4.31 5.06
CA SER A 238 -8.24 4.94 4.63
C SER A 238 -8.44 4.81 3.13
N THR A 239 -9.68 5.01 2.67
CA THR A 239 -10.01 4.99 1.24
C THR A 239 -9.64 6.32 0.56
N GLY A 240 -9.43 7.39 1.34
CA GLY A 240 -9.27 8.73 0.79
C GLY A 240 -10.61 9.41 0.50
N LYS A 241 -11.73 8.76 0.82
CA LYS A 241 -13.09 9.25 0.62
C LYS A 241 -13.81 9.58 1.93
N GLU A 242 -13.27 9.14 3.08
CA GLU A 242 -13.78 9.53 4.39
C GLU A 242 -13.41 10.97 4.76
N THR A 243 -14.13 11.56 5.71
CA THR A 243 -13.80 12.89 6.27
C THR A 243 -12.44 12.89 6.99
N VAL A 244 -12.14 11.81 7.73
CA VAL A 244 -10.87 11.65 8.46
C VAL A 244 -10.11 10.48 7.87
N ASN A 245 -8.93 10.77 7.33
CA ASN A 245 -8.05 9.81 6.67
C ASN A 245 -6.87 9.43 7.58
N ALA A 246 -5.68 9.26 7.01
CA ALA A 246 -4.46 9.00 7.76
C ALA A 246 -4.17 10.12 8.77
N THR A 247 -3.92 9.75 10.02
CA THR A 247 -3.46 10.66 11.09
C THR A 247 -2.25 10.05 11.79
N LEU A 248 -1.37 10.89 12.36
CA LEU A 248 -0.19 10.40 13.08
C LEU A 248 -0.54 9.42 14.23
N PRO A 249 -1.60 9.62 15.04
CA PRO A 249 -2.02 8.63 16.04
C PRO A 249 -2.41 7.28 15.45
N VAL A 250 -3.16 7.27 14.34
CA VAL A 250 -3.52 6.04 13.61
C VAL A 250 -2.29 5.35 13.06
N SER A 251 -1.42 6.06 12.35
CA SER A 251 -0.19 5.50 11.77
C SER A 251 0.72 4.91 12.85
N LEU A 252 0.90 5.61 13.98
CA LEU A 252 1.68 5.10 15.11
C LEU A 252 1.06 3.82 15.70
N THR A 253 -0.27 3.73 15.74
CA THR A 253 -1.00 2.54 16.21
C THR A 253 -0.76 1.36 15.27
N MET A 254 -0.93 1.55 13.97
CA MET A 254 -0.76 0.50 12.96
C MET A 254 0.69 0.03 12.86
N ILE A 255 1.68 0.93 12.85
CA ILE A 255 3.12 0.57 12.82
C ILE A 255 3.51 -0.23 14.07
N ARG A 256 2.94 0.08 15.24
CA ARG A 256 3.17 -0.72 16.46
C ARG A 256 2.54 -2.11 16.36
N ALA A 257 1.38 -2.24 15.72
CA ALA A 257 0.76 -3.54 15.46
C ALA A 257 1.62 -4.36 14.50
N ILE A 258 2.10 -3.77 13.40
CA ILE A 258 3.02 -4.42 12.44
C ILE A 258 4.27 -4.92 13.18
N ARG A 259 4.94 -4.06 13.95
CA ARG A 259 6.14 -4.44 14.71
C ARG A 259 5.87 -5.58 15.71
N ALA A 260 4.71 -5.58 16.37
CA ALA A 260 4.34 -6.65 17.30
C ALA A 260 4.01 -7.96 16.57
N TYR A 261 3.48 -7.86 15.35
CA TYR A 261 3.21 -9.00 14.50
C TYR A 261 4.51 -9.62 14.00
N GLU A 262 5.39 -8.82 13.39
CA GLU A 262 6.71 -9.25 12.92
C GLU A 262 7.54 -9.90 14.03
N ALA A 263 7.59 -9.29 15.23
CA ALA A 263 8.31 -9.87 16.35
C ALA A 263 7.79 -11.26 16.81
N ARG A 264 6.54 -11.61 16.48
CA ARG A 264 5.92 -12.89 16.82
C ARG A 264 5.98 -13.91 15.68
N THR A 265 5.88 -13.44 14.43
CA THR A 265 5.66 -14.31 13.26
C THR A 265 6.82 -14.31 12.26
N GLY A 266 7.67 -13.27 12.28
CA GLY A 266 8.72 -13.05 11.29
C GLY A 266 8.24 -12.44 9.96
N PHE A 267 6.97 -12.04 9.87
CA PHE A 267 6.35 -11.42 8.68
C PHE A 267 5.91 -9.98 8.93
#